data_AF-A0A8J7FJH1-F1
#
_entry.id   AF-A0A8J7FJH1-F1
#
_cell.length_a   1.000
_cell.length_b   1.000
_cell.length_c   1.000
_cell.angle_alpha   90.00
_cell.angle_beta   90.00
_cell.angle_gamma   90.00
#
_symmetry.space_group_name_H-M   'P 1'
#
loop_
_entity.id
_entity.type
_entity.pdbx_description
1 polymer ?
#
loop_
_entity_poly.entity_id
_entity_poly.type
_entity_poly.pdbx_seq_one_letter_code
_entity_poly.pdbx_strand_id
1 'polypeptide(L)' 'MSDGLIPCPDCGKPLEVMKACGAIQYFCPHCNELKSGKRVRAAQAPQQDTPAAPDATPNQGG' A
#
# COMPACT_ATOMS: atom_id res chain seq x y z
N MET A 1 19.62 -6.98 -15.03
CA MET A 1 19.06 -5.82 -14.34
C MET A 1 18.00 -6.35 -13.40
N SER A 2 18.30 -6.40 -12.10
CA SER A 2 17.43 -6.99 -11.07
C SER A 2 16.61 -5.87 -10.46
N ASP A 3 15.55 -5.47 -11.16
CA ASP A 3 14.62 -4.43 -10.71
C ASP A 3 13.95 -4.86 -9.39
N GLY A 4 13.82 -3.90 -8.47
CA GLY A 4 13.56 -4.11 -7.04
C GLY A 4 12.52 -5.17 -6.74
N LEU A 5 12.98 -6.27 -6.11
CA LEU A 5 12.15 -7.40 -5.69
C LEU A 5 11.25 -6.99 -4.52
N ILE A 6 10.14 -6.34 -4.82
CA ILE A 6 9.05 -6.19 -3.87
C ILE A 6 8.23 -7.48 -3.95
N PRO A 7 8.31 -8.37 -2.93
CA PRO A 7 7.55 -9.61 -2.95
C PRO A 7 6.07 -9.32 -2.68
N CYS A 8 5.21 -10.05 -3.38
CA CYS A 8 3.79 -10.07 -3.12
C CYS A 8 3.55 -10.57 -1.70
N PRO A 9 2.77 -9.84 -0.86
CA PRO A 9 2.48 -10.29 0.50
C PRO A 9 1.63 -11.57 0.56
N ASP A 10 1.01 -11.98 -0.55
CA ASP A 10 0.16 -13.17 -0.62
C ASP A 10 0.92 -14.40 -1.15
N CYS A 11 1.77 -14.25 -2.17
CA CYS A 11 2.46 -15.37 -2.83
C CYS A 11 3.99 -15.31 -2.78
N GLY A 12 4.58 -14.24 -2.23
CA GLY A 12 6.03 -14.05 -2.10
C GLY A 12 6.78 -13.77 -3.41
N LYS A 13 6.09 -13.77 -4.56
CA LYS A 13 6.69 -13.54 -5.89
C LYS A 13 6.83 -12.04 -6.20
N PRO A 14 7.80 -11.63 -7.03
CA PRO A 14 8.02 -10.22 -7.33
C PRO A 14 6.79 -9.55 -7.95
N LEU A 15 6.52 -8.31 -7.52
CA LEU A 15 5.49 -7.44 -8.06
C LEU A 15 6.07 -6.51 -9.13
N GLU A 16 5.28 -6.21 -10.16
CA GLU A 16 5.59 -5.19 -11.16
C GLU A 16 5.11 -3.81 -10.71
N VAL A 17 5.94 -2.79 -10.89
CA VAL A 17 5.59 -1.41 -10.58
C VAL A 17 4.85 -0.78 -11.76
N MET A 18 3.57 -0.46 -11.57
CA MET A 18 2.76 0.25 -12.55
C MET A 18 2.49 1.69 -12.11
N LYS A 19 2.75 2.64 -13.00
CA LYS A 19 2.42 4.05 -12.81
C LYS A 19 1.14 4.36 -13.55
N ALA A 20 0.06 4.64 -12.83
CA ALA A 20 -1.24 4.97 -13.42
C ALA A 20 -1.80 6.24 -12.78
N CYS A 21 -2.27 7.19 -13.60
CA CYS A 21 -2.93 8.42 -13.15
C CYS A 21 -2.17 9.20 -12.05
N GLY A 22 -0.84 9.25 -12.14
CA GLY A 22 0.01 9.96 -11.17
C GLY A 22 0.31 9.18 -9.88
N ALA A 23 -0.24 7.97 -9.71
CA ALA A 23 0.02 7.09 -8.58
C ALA A 23 0.85 5.87 -8.98
N ILE A 24 1.61 5.35 -8.01
CA ILE A 24 2.35 4.09 -8.14
C ILE A 24 1.53 2.97 -7.54
N GLN A 25 1.23 1.97 -8.36
CA GLN A 25 0.54 0.72 -8.02
C GLN A 25 1.50 -0.45 -8.22
N TYR A 26 1.28 -1.56 -7.52
CA TYR A 26 2.07 -2.77 -7.66
C TYR A 26 1.17 -3.89 -8.19
N PHE A 27 1.57 -4.59 -9.24
CA PHE A 27 0.78 -5.66 -9.84
C PHE A 27 1.47 -6.99 -9.66
N CYS A 28 0.74 -8.01 -9.24
CA CYS A 28 1.24 -9.36 -9.16
C CYS A 28 0.85 -10.11 -10.45
N PRO A 29 1.77 -10.38 -11.39
CA PRO A 29 1.44 -11.15 -12.60
C PRO A 29 1.08 -12.60 -12.27
N HIS A 30 1.55 -13.12 -11.14
CA HIS A 30 1.28 -14.49 -10.72
C HIS A 30 -0.10 -14.68 -10.11
N CYS A 31 -0.58 -13.70 -9.34
CA CYS A 31 -1.95 -13.69 -8.81
C CYS A 31 -2.92 -12.96 -9.75
N ASN A 32 -2.39 -12.30 -10.79
CA ASN A 32 -3.10 -11.39 -11.68
C ASN A 32 -3.91 -10.32 -10.91
N GLU A 33 -3.31 -9.76 -9.85
CA GLU A 33 -4.00 -8.88 -8.90
C GLU A 33 -3.20 -7.61 -8.61
N LEU A 34 -3.90 -6.47 -8.50
CA LEU A 34 -3.33 -5.17 -8.14
C LEU A 34 -3.21 -5.03 -6.62
N LYS A 35 -2.01 -4.79 -6.15
CA LYS A 35 -1.66 -4.50 -4.76
C LYS A 35 -1.40 -3.00 -4.60
N SER A 36 -2.14 -2.38 -3.70
CA SER A 36 -1.93 -0.97 -3.36
C SER A 36 -0.59 -0.78 -2.65
N GLY A 37 0.11 0.32 -2.94
CA GLY A 37 1.42 0.59 -2.32
C GLY A 37 1.39 0.66 -0.80
N LYS A 38 0.27 1.07 -0.20
CA LYS A 38 0.05 0.97 1.26
C LYS A 38 0.10 -0.46 1.76
N ARG A 39 -0.61 -1.39 1.10
CA ARG A 39 -0.68 -2.81 1.50
C ARG A 39 0.67 -3.49 1.39
N VAL A 40 1.40 -3.18 0.32
CA VAL A 40 2.74 -3.73 0.11
C VAL A 40 3.71 -3.19 1.17
N ARG A 41 3.71 -1.88 1.42
CA ARG A 41 4.52 -1.27 2.50
C ARG A 41 4.14 -1.77 3.88
N ALA A 42 2.86 -1.99 4.18
CA ALA A 42 2.41 -2.53 5.47
C ALA A 42 2.86 -3.98 5.71
N ALA A 43 3.06 -4.76 4.65
CA ALA A 43 3.63 -6.09 4.75
C ALA A 43 5.17 -6.08 4.82
N GLN A 44 5.81 -5.02 4.30
CA GLN A 44 7.28 -4.87 4.27
C GLN A 44 7.84 -4.06 5.44
N ALA A 45 7.02 -3.25 6.10
CA ALA A 45 7.36 -2.46 7.27
C ALA A 45 6.31 -2.69 8.35
N PRO A 46 6.70 -2.87 9.63
CA PRO A 46 5.75 -2.83 10.73
C PRO A 46 5.17 -1.41 10.85
N GLN A 47 4.04 -1.20 10.18
CA GLN A 47 2.96 -0.24 10.43
C GLN A 47 3.33 1.18 10.89
N GLN A 48 3.20 2.15 9.97
CA GLN A 48 2.92 3.57 10.28
C GLN A 48 1.86 4.08 9.28
N ASP A 49 0.67 3.47 9.31
CA ASP A 49 -0.57 4.16 8.91
C ASP A 49 -1.17 4.60 10.23
N THR A 50 -0.80 5.79 10.70
CA THR A 50 -1.55 6.43 11.78
C THR A 50 -2.95 6.63 11.20
N PRO A 51 -4.00 5.97 11.74
CA PRO A 51 -5.35 6.36 11.39
C PRO A 51 -5.46 7.83 11.79
N ALA A 52 -5.64 8.70 10.79
CA ALA A 52 -6.11 10.04 11.04
C ALA A 52 -7.37 9.89 11.89
N ALA A 53 -7.25 10.19 13.18
CA ALA A 53 -8.38 10.23 14.07
C ALA A 53 -9.44 11.14 13.41
N PRO A 54 -10.71 10.72 13.35
CA PRO A 54 -11.77 11.67 13.02
C PRO A 54 -11.85 12.66 14.18
N ASP A 55 -11.15 13.79 14.07
CA ASP A 55 -11.34 14.92 14.97
C ASP A 55 -12.68 15.58 14.60
N ALA A 56 -13.74 14.99 15.14
CA ALA A 56 -15.06 15.59 15.20
C ALA A 56 -15.35 15.80 16.69
N THR A 57 -14.92 16.94 17.23
CA THR A 57 -15.52 17.48 18.46
C THR A 57 -16.14 18.85 18.16
N PRO A 58 -17.46 18.91 17.88
CA PRO A 58 -18.19 20.17 18.00
C PRO A 58 -18.34 20.45 19.50
N ASN A 59 -17.44 21.28 20.06
CA ASN A 59 -17.59 21.72 21.44
C ASN A 59 -18.66 22.82 21.51
N GLN A 60 -19.86 22.43 21.95
CA GLN A 60 -20.96 23.29 22.34
C GLN A 60 -20.86 23.62 23.85
N GLY A 61 -21.05 24.89 24.21
CA GLY A 61 -21.65 25.31 25.49
C GLY A 61 -20.80 26.16 26.45
N GLY A 62 -21.34 27.31 26.86
CA GLY A 62 -20.87 28.12 28.00
C GLY A 62 -21.08 29.61 27.83
#